data_AF-A0A319D6I7-F1
#
_entry.id   AF-A0A319D6I7-F1
#
_cell.length_a   1.000
_cell.length_b   1.000
_cell.length_c   1.000
_cell.angle_alpha   90.00
_cell.angle_beta   90.00
_cell.angle_gamma   90.00
#
_symmetry.space_group_name_H-M   'P 1'
#
loop_
_entity.id
_entity.type
_entity.pdbx_description
1 polymer ?
#
loop_
_entity_poly.entity_id
_entity_poly.type
_entity_poly.pdbx_seq_one_letter_code
_entity_poly.pdbx_strand_id
1 'polypeptide(L)'
;MLIAQKDPRITIANIQGARAHYSSKDRSDNEKVITVGLATASGTRIGSVHVHMDGSSKFFPSRAGREGGYDTNIARARIEGHMDDSERQDPAGTSAGNQQDGQ
;
A
#
# COMPACT_ATOMS: atom_id res chain seq x y z
N MET A 1 7.47 -12.19 -6.97
CA MET A 1 6.93 -10.86 -6.64
C MET A 1 5.63 -10.65 -7.41
N LEU A 2 4.50 -10.71 -6.71
CA LEU A 2 3.17 -10.89 -7.31
C LEU A 2 2.56 -9.59 -7.87
N ILE A 3 2.99 -8.40 -7.41
CA ILE A 3 2.39 -7.11 -7.80
C ILE A 3 2.64 -6.74 -9.26
N ALA A 4 3.87 -6.89 -9.77
CA ALA A 4 4.15 -6.61 -11.19
C ALA A 4 3.47 -7.59 -12.16
N GLN A 5 3.10 -8.79 -11.69
CA GLN A 5 2.39 -9.76 -12.53
C GLN A 5 0.90 -9.41 -12.70
N LYS A 6 0.34 -8.54 -11.85
CA LYS A 6 -1.09 -8.20 -11.87
C LYS A 6 -1.41 -6.95 -12.68
N ASP A 7 -0.43 -6.07 -12.89
CA ASP A 7 -0.54 -4.97 -13.86
C ASP A 7 0.66 -5.00 -14.81
N PRO A 8 0.49 -5.45 -16.07
CA PRO A 8 1.60 -5.65 -17.01
C PRO A 8 2.29 -4.35 -17.41
N ARG A 9 1.70 -3.19 -17.07
CA ARG A 9 2.33 -1.88 -17.29
C ARG A 9 3.46 -1.61 -16.29
N ILE A 10 3.51 -2.35 -15.18
CA ILE A 10 4.59 -2.30 -14.20
C ILE A 10 5.66 -3.29 -14.62
N THR A 11 6.71 -2.78 -15.26
CA THR A 11 7.77 -3.61 -15.83
C THR A 11 9.10 -3.49 -15.07
N ILE A 12 9.21 -2.52 -14.17
CA ILE A 12 10.43 -2.25 -13.41
C ILE A 12 10.14 -2.37 -11.92
N ALA A 13 10.99 -3.13 -11.23
CA ALA A 13 11.04 -3.21 -9.77
C ALA A 13 12.47 -3.03 -9.28
N ASN A 14 12.69 -2.08 -8.37
CA ASN A 14 14.00 -1.79 -7.80
C ASN A 14 13.99 -1.88 -6.28
N ILE A 15 14.97 -2.56 -5.70
CA ILE A 15 15.19 -2.52 -4.24
C ILE A 15 15.81 -1.17 -3.90
N GLN A 16 15.20 -0.47 -2.94
CA GLN A 16 15.64 0.85 -2.50
C GLN A 16 16.33 0.74 -1.14
N GLY A 17 17.62 1.09 -1.13
CA GLY A 17 18.47 0.97 0.05
C GLY A 17 19.12 -0.40 0.20
N ALA A 18 19.98 -0.51 1.22
CA ALA A 18 20.81 -1.70 1.44
C ALA A 18 20.35 -2.56 2.64
N ARG A 19 19.44 -2.06 3.48
CA ARG A 19 19.01 -2.72 4.73
C ARG A 19 17.51 -2.57 4.94
N ALA A 20 16.91 -3.59 5.54
CA ALA A 20 15.54 -3.50 6.03
C ALA A 20 15.43 -2.45 7.14
N HIS A 21 14.34 -1.69 7.14
CA HIS A 21 14.11 -0.55 8.02
C HIS A 21 12.63 -0.41 8.37
N TYR A 22 12.29 0.41 9.37
CA TYR A 22 10.90 0.70 9.71
C TYR A 22 10.28 1.66 8.69
N SER A 23 9.03 1.39 8.32
CA SER A 23 8.31 2.22 7.36
C SER A 23 8.09 3.63 7.89
N SER A 24 8.55 4.66 7.15
CA SER A 24 8.18 6.05 7.45
C SER A 24 6.77 6.41 6.97
N LYS A 25 6.22 5.60 6.06
CA LYS A 25 4.87 5.78 5.49
C LYS A 25 3.78 5.13 6.34
N ASP A 26 4.17 4.18 7.19
CA ASP A 26 3.28 3.50 8.12
C ASP A 26 4.00 3.40 9.46
N ARG A 27 3.72 4.35 10.36
CA ARG A 27 4.36 4.42 11.68
C ARG A 27 3.71 3.45 12.69
N SER A 28 2.57 2.87 12.35
CA SER A 28 1.90 1.84 13.15
C SER A 28 2.47 0.45 12.89
N ASP A 29 3.05 0.25 11.71
CA ASP A 29 3.78 -0.96 11.35
C ASP A 29 5.14 -1.01 12.07
N ASN A 30 5.26 -1.99 12.98
CA ASN A 30 6.43 -2.20 13.82
C ASN A 30 7.37 -3.27 13.27
N GLU A 31 7.18 -3.71 12.02
CA GLU A 31 8.05 -4.66 11.36
C GLU A 31 9.09 -3.96 10.46
N LYS A 32 10.21 -4.65 10.22
CA LYS A 32 11.22 -4.14 9.29
C LYS A 32 10.86 -4.56 7.88
N VAL A 33 10.91 -3.59 6.97
CA VAL A 33 10.52 -3.76 5.58
C VAL A 33 11.70 -3.53 4.64
N ILE A 34 11.65 -4.17 3.48
CA ILE A 34 12.44 -3.79 2.31
C ILE A 34 11.54 -2.95 1.39
N THR A 35 12.03 -1.79 0.99
CA THR A 35 11.32 -0.95 0.02
C THR A 35 11.64 -1.39 -1.40
N VAL A 36 10.62 -1.67 -2.19
CA VAL A 36 10.71 -1.94 -3.62
C VAL A 36 10.00 -0.84 -4.39
N GLY A 37 10.71 -0.03 -5.17
CA GLY A 37 10.09 0.95 -6.06
C GLY A 37 9.56 0.27 -7.32
N LEU A 38 8.37 0.67 -7.75
CA LEU A 38 7.74 0.17 -8.95
C LEU A 38 7.64 1.30 -9.99
N ALA A 39 7.90 0.96 -11.26
CA ALA A 39 7.83 1.89 -12.37
C ALA A 39 7.38 1.22 -13.68
N THR A 40 6.90 2.06 -14.60
CA THR A 40 6.62 1.66 -15.99
C THR A 40 7.92 1.53 -16.79
N ALA A 41 7.83 0.98 -18.01
CA ALA A 41 8.98 0.88 -18.92
C ALA A 41 9.60 2.25 -19.27
N SER A 42 8.79 3.31 -19.25
CA SER A 42 9.25 4.70 -19.45
C SER A 42 9.95 5.30 -18.22
N GLY A 43 10.09 4.54 -17.13
CA GLY A 43 10.67 5.02 -15.87
C GLY A 43 9.71 5.81 -14.98
N THR A 44 8.43 5.91 -15.34
CA THR A 44 7.44 6.62 -14.53
C THR A 44 7.21 5.85 -13.23
N ARG A 45 7.60 6.45 -12.09
CA ARG A 45 7.43 5.83 -10.78
C ARG A 45 5.95 5.78 -10.39
N ILE A 46 5.40 4.59 -10.31
CA ILE A 46 3.99 4.37 -9.94
C ILE A 46 3.80 4.22 -8.43
N GLY A 47 4.86 3.91 -7.68
CA GLY A 47 4.75 3.74 -6.22
C GLY A 47 5.92 3.00 -5.61
N SER A 48 5.72 2.53 -4.38
CA SER A 48 6.65 1.65 -3.67
C SER A 48 5.87 0.59 -2.90
N VAL A 49 6.42 -0.62 -2.86
CA VAL A 49 5.96 -1.71 -2.02
C VAL A 49 6.89 -1.79 -0.82
N HIS A 50 6.34 -1.88 0.38
CA HIS A 50 7.09 -2.27 1.56
C HIS A 50 6.82 -3.75 1.79
N VAL A 51 7.88 -4.56 1.78
CA VAL A 51 7.80 -6.03 1.89
C VAL A 51 8.38 -6.43 3.24
N HIS A 52 7.59 -7.14 4.03
CA HIS A 52 7.96 -7.68 5.33
C HIS A 52 8.70 -9.00 5.14
N MET A 53 9.38 -9.47 6.18
CA MET A 53 10.16 -10.72 6.12
C MET A 53 9.29 -11.97 6.02
N ASP A 54 8.06 -11.91 6.52
CA ASP A 54 7.06 -12.98 6.44
C ASP A 54 6.39 -13.08 5.06
N GLY A 55 6.72 -12.18 4.13
CA GLY A 55 6.17 -12.13 2.78
C GLY A 55 4.94 -11.25 2.62
N SER A 56 4.41 -10.69 3.72
CA SER A 56 3.35 -9.69 3.67
C SER A 56 3.89 -8.37 3.10
N SER A 57 3.00 -7.56 2.51
CA SER A 57 3.41 -6.36 1.82
C SER A 57 2.34 -5.29 1.71
N LYS A 58 2.78 -4.04 1.72
CA LYS A 58 1.91 -2.87 1.58
C LYS A 58 2.33 -2.01 0.40
N PHE A 59 1.37 -1.61 -0.41
CA PHE A 59 1.61 -0.76 -1.58
C PHE A 59 1.31 0.70 -1.26
N PHE A 60 2.23 1.57 -1.61
CA PHE A 60 2.11 3.01 -1.43
C PHE A 60 2.17 3.69 -2.81
N PRO A 61 1.01 4.06 -3.39
CA PRO A 61 0.98 4.62 -4.72
C PRO A 61 1.59 6.04 -4.75
N SER A 62 2.28 6.34 -5.85
CA SER A 62 2.64 7.73 -6.18
C SER A 62 1.41 8.48 -6.70
N ARG A 63 1.55 9.78 -6.99
CA ARG A 63 0.49 10.53 -7.71
C ARG A 63 0.16 9.86 -9.05
N ALA A 64 1.18 9.53 -9.84
CA ALA A 64 1.01 8.83 -11.11
C ALA A 64 0.42 7.42 -10.93
N GLY A 65 0.74 6.74 -9.82
CA GLY A 65 0.12 5.47 -9.45
C GLY A 65 -1.39 5.57 -9.21
N ARG A 66 -1.83 6.61 -8.50
CA ARG A 66 -3.25 6.89 -8.24
C ARG A 66 -3.99 7.32 -9.50
N GLU A 67 -3.48 8.35 -10.20
CA GLU A 67 -4.12 8.91 -11.40
C GLU A 67 -4.14 7.92 -12.57
N GLY A 68 -3.13 7.05 -12.66
CA GLY A 68 -3.06 6.01 -13.69
C GLY A 68 -3.83 4.71 -13.38
N GLY A 69 -4.54 4.67 -12.24
CA GLY A 69 -5.36 3.52 -11.82
C GLY A 69 -4.58 2.29 -11.35
N TYR A 70 -3.27 2.41 -11.14
CA TYR A 70 -2.43 1.29 -10.69
C TYR A 70 -2.81 0.84 -9.28
N ASP A 71 -3.08 1.80 -8.40
CA ASP A 71 -3.55 1.56 -7.03
C ASP A 71 -4.82 0.70 -7.01
N THR A 72 -5.82 1.11 -7.79
CA THR A 72 -7.09 0.37 -7.92
C THR A 72 -6.89 -1.03 -8.52
N ASN A 73 -6.02 -1.18 -9.52
CA ASN A 73 -5.76 -2.48 -10.12
C ASN A 73 -5.07 -3.43 -9.14
N ILE A 74 -4.13 -2.93 -8.35
CA ILE A 74 -3.40 -3.71 -7.33
C ILE A 74 -4.38 -4.15 -6.23
N ALA A 75 -5.21 -3.24 -5.70
CA ALA A 75 -6.22 -3.58 -4.70
C ALA A 75 -7.22 -4.64 -5.23
N ARG A 76 -7.68 -4.51 -6.49
CA ARG A 76 -8.58 -5.49 -7.13
C ARG A 76 -7.95 -6.85 -7.35
N ALA A 77 -6.63 -6.91 -7.48
CA ALA A 77 -5.93 -8.16 -7.78
C ALA A 77 -5.86 -9.13 -6.58
N ARG A 78 -6.28 -8.69 -5.37
CA ARG A 78 -6.31 -9.50 -4.13
C ARG A 78 -5.04 -10.32 -3.96
N ILE A 79 -3.92 -9.62 -4.01
CA ILE A 79 -2.61 -10.25 -3.97
C ILE A 79 -2.43 -10.85 -2.58
N GLU A 80 -2.07 -12.12 -2.54
CA GLU A 80 -1.78 -12.81 -1.28
C GLU A 80 -0.69 -12.07 -0.50
N GLY A 81 -0.95 -11.82 0.79
CA GLY A 81 -0.08 -11.03 1.66
C GLY A 81 -0.15 -9.52 1.42
N HIS A 82 -1.00 -9.00 0.53
CA HIS A 82 -1.20 -7.56 0.39
C HIS A 82 -2.10 -7.02 1.50
N MET A 83 -1.57 -6.10 2.31
CA MET A 83 -2.32 -5.37 3.32
C MET A 83 -2.90 -4.11 2.68
N ASP A 84 -4.24 -3.99 2.66
CA ASP A 84 -4.92 -2.77 2.26
C ASP A 84 -4.85 -1.72 3.39
N ASP A 85 -4.77 -0.44 3.03
CA ASP A 85 -4.87 0.67 4.00
C ASP A 85 -6.25 0.73 4.71
N SER A 86 -7.25 -0.01 4.23
CA SER A 86 -8.62 -0.05 4.75
C SER A 86 -8.80 -0.86 6.05
N GLU A 87 -7.75 -1.52 6.55
CA GLU A 87 -7.75 -2.11 7.91
C GLU A 87 -7.35 -1.11 9.01
N ARG A 88 -7.32 0.20 8.71
CA ARG A 88 -7.43 1.24 9.76
C ARG A 88 -8.85 1.27 10.33
N GLN A 89 -9.21 0.32 11.19
CA GLN A 89 -10.28 0.58 12.15
C GLN A 89 -9.72 1.38 13.32
N ASP A 90 -10.23 2.60 13.46
CA ASP A 90 -10.02 3.49 14.59
C ASP A 90 -10.43 2.82 15.92
N PRO A 91 -9.64 2.94 17.00
CA PRO A 91 -10.18 2.84 18.35
C PRO A 91 -10.34 4.24 18.95
N ALA A 92 -11.10 5.13 18.30
CA ALA A 92 -11.52 6.42 18.89
C ALA A 92 -12.71 7.06 18.16
N GLY A 93 -13.78 6.29 17.94
CA GLY A 93 -15.05 6.82 17.41
C GLY A 93 -16.14 6.71 18.46
N THR A 94 -16.16 7.63 19.43
CA THR A 94 -17.25 7.78 20.40
C THR A 94 -18.58 7.91 19.66
N SER A 95 -19.46 6.95 19.90
CA SER A 95 -20.88 7.01 19.55
C SER A 95 -21.55 8.16 20.30
N ALA A 96 -21.85 9.26 19.60
CA ALA A 96 -22.89 10.19 20.02
C ALA A 96 -24.13 9.88 19.18
N GLY A 97 -25.04 9.10 19.77
CA GLY A 97 -26.33 8.79 19.19
C GLY A 97 -27.16 10.06 19.01
N ASN A 98 -27.72 10.22 17.81
CA ASN A 98 -28.74 11.22 17.56
C ASN A 98 -30.10 10.57 17.93
N GLN A 99 -30.53 10.76 19.18
CA GLN A 99 -31.92 10.54 19.56
C GLN A 99 -32.72 11.78 19.17
N GLN A 100 -33.66 11.58 18.24
CA GLN A 100 -34.79 12.47 18.08
C GLN A 100 -35.74 12.23 19.26
N ASP A 101 -36.18 13.31 19.90
CA ASP A 101 -37.45 13.52 20.59
C ASP A 101 -37.44 15.04 20.91
N GLY A 102 -38.40 15.89 20.55
CA GLY A 102 -39.84 15.70 20.55
C GLY A 102 -40.43 16.55 21.69
N GLN A 103 -40.63 17.85 21.45
CA GLN A 103 -41.70 18.74 21.96
C GLN A 103 -41.38 20.23 21.73
#